data_AF-A0A7C2SLN8-F1
#
_entry.id   AF-A0A7C2SLN8-F1
#
_cell.length_a   1.000
_cell.length_b   1.000
_cell.length_c   1.000
_cell.angle_alpha   90.00
_cell.angle_beta   90.00
_cell.angle_gamma   90.00
#
_symmetry.space_group_name_H-M   'P 1'
#
loop_
_entity.id
_entity.type
_entity.pdbx_description
1 polymer ?
#
loop_
_entity_poly.entity_id
_entity_poly.type
_entity_poly.pdbx_seq_one_letter_code
_entity_poly.pdbx_strand_id
1 'polypeptide(L)'
;MAEITKKDIFDTLNEFYGKVLEPRFDRIEKRLDEHDQKFRDILQHFDQIYQKLERLETEYYSIKVGMDRMEQFLDRLEQGQREVVVKLDKEISIREMLEKEIKDLKQRVSVLQERIDDLEKRLKTFS
;
A
#
# COMPACT_ATOMS: atom_id res chain seq x y z
N MET A 1 -45.18 -72.79 36.96
CA MET A 1 -44.52 -71.57 36.48
C MET A 1 -45.29 -70.41 37.09
N ALA A 2 -44.63 -69.40 37.67
CA ALA A 2 -45.35 -68.26 38.23
C ALA A 2 -46.10 -67.54 37.09
N GLU A 3 -47.41 -67.32 37.24
CA GLU A 3 -48.19 -66.52 36.29
C GLU A 3 -47.76 -65.06 36.44
N ILE A 4 -47.18 -64.49 35.38
CA ILE A 4 -46.87 -63.06 35.32
C ILE A 4 -48.19 -62.31 35.35
N THR A 5 -48.39 -61.48 36.36
CA THR A 5 -49.60 -60.68 36.47
C THR A 5 -49.45 -59.40 35.65
N LYS A 6 -50.59 -58.79 35.24
CA LYS A 6 -50.59 -57.45 34.61
C LYS A 6 -49.84 -56.40 35.44
N LYS A 7 -49.85 -56.54 36.77
CA LYS A 7 -49.18 -55.65 37.70
C LYS A 7 -47.66 -55.76 37.57
N ASP A 8 -47.12 -56.98 37.48
CA ASP A 8 -45.67 -57.19 37.33
C ASP A 8 -45.13 -56.56 36.05
N ILE A 9 -45.91 -56.62 34.96
CA ILE A 9 -45.56 -55.97 33.68
C ILE A 9 -45.59 -54.45 33.83
N PHE A 10 -46.61 -53.90 34.48
CA PHE A 10 -46.75 -52.46 34.70
C PHE A 10 -45.64 -51.90 35.58
N ASP A 11 -45.29 -52.61 36.66
CA ASP A 11 -44.20 -52.23 37.56
C ASP A 11 -42.85 -52.27 36.83
N THR A 12 -42.61 -53.30 36.00
CA THR A 12 -41.41 -53.40 35.16
C THR A 12 -41.31 -52.27 34.14
N LEU A 13 -42.42 -51.89 33.50
CA LEU A 13 -42.46 -50.79 32.54
C LEU A 13 -42.21 -49.44 33.20
N ASN A 14 -42.80 -49.19 34.38
CA ASN A 14 -42.54 -47.97 35.16
C ASN A 14 -41.09 -47.89 35.62
N GLU A 15 -40.51 -49.01 36.06
CA GLU A 15 -39.10 -49.06 36.43
C GLU A 15 -38.19 -48.78 35.23
N PHE A 16 -38.46 -49.38 34.08
CA PHE A 16 -37.74 -49.11 32.84
C PHE A 16 -37.85 -47.63 32.42
N TYR A 17 -39.05 -47.06 32.50
CA TYR A 17 -39.28 -45.64 32.19
C TYR A 17 -38.44 -44.73 33.11
N GLY A 18 -38.62 -44.84 34.43
CA GLY A 18 -37.97 -43.92 35.39
C GLY A 18 -36.47 -44.16 35.57
N LYS A 19 -35.99 -45.41 35.46
CA LYS A 19 -34.55 -45.71 35.67
C LYS A 19 -33.71 -45.68 34.41
N VAL A 20 -34.32 -45.90 33.23
CA VAL A 20 -33.57 -46.04 31.97
C VAL A 20 -33.90 -44.93 30.99
N LEU A 21 -35.18 -44.66 30.71
CA LEU A 21 -35.57 -43.69 29.69
C LEU A 21 -35.39 -42.25 30.19
N GLU A 22 -35.99 -41.90 31.32
CA GLU A 22 -35.97 -40.53 31.87
C GLU A 22 -34.52 -40.00 32.05
N PRO A 23 -33.57 -40.73 32.68
CA PRO A 23 -32.20 -40.24 32.82
C PRO A 23 -31.41 -40.21 31.51
N ARG A 24 -31.85 -40.91 30.47
CA ARG A 24 -31.26 -40.82 29.13
C ARG A 24 -31.74 -39.57 28.41
N PHE A 25 -33.03 -39.26 28.48
CA PHE A 25 -33.59 -38.03 27.91
C PHE A 25 -33.00 -36.80 28.58
N ASP A 26 -32.91 -36.76 29.91
CA ASP A 26 -32.26 -35.64 30.63
C ASP A 26 -30.81 -35.40 30.17
N ARG A 27 -30.07 -36.49 29.92
CA ARG A 27 -28.69 -36.40 29.41
C ARG A 27 -28.64 -35.92 27.96
N ILE A 28 -29.62 -36.28 27.14
CA ILE A 28 -29.72 -35.81 25.76
C ILE A 28 -30.04 -34.31 25.76
N GLU A 29 -31.02 -33.88 26.56
CA GLU A 29 -31.40 -32.46 26.69
C GLU A 29 -30.20 -31.61 27.12
N LYS A 30 -29.48 -31.99 28.18
CA LYS A 30 -28.27 -31.27 28.61
C LYS A 30 -27.21 -31.18 27.52
N ARG A 31 -26.99 -32.25 26.74
CA ARG A 31 -26.04 -32.23 25.63
C ARG A 31 -26.50 -31.33 24.48
N LEU A 32 -27.80 -31.25 24.23
CA LEU A 32 -28.36 -30.34 23.24
C LEU A 32 -28.18 -28.88 23.69
N ASP A 33 -28.45 -28.57 24.96
CA ASP A 33 -28.21 -27.23 25.51
C ASP A 33 -26.73 -26.81 25.41
N GLU A 34 -25.81 -27.74 25.72
CA GLU A 34 -24.36 -27.52 25.55
C GLU A 34 -23.98 -27.27 24.09
N HIS A 35 -24.59 -28.01 23.16
CA HIS A 35 -24.36 -27.83 21.72
C HIS A 35 -24.89 -26.48 21.25
N ASP A 36 -26.10 -26.09 21.66
CA ASP A 36 -26.70 -24.81 21.32
C ASP A 36 -25.85 -23.64 21.81
N GLN A 37 -25.28 -23.74 23.02
CA GLN A 37 -24.35 -22.73 23.51
C GLN A 37 -23.09 -22.65 22.65
N LYS A 38 -22.47 -23.78 22.30
CA LYS A 38 -21.29 -23.80 21.43
C LYS A 38 -21.59 -23.21 20.05
N PHE A 39 -22.77 -23.49 19.49
CA PHE A 39 -23.17 -22.90 18.21
C PHE A 39 -23.33 -21.39 18.30
N ARG A 40 -23.93 -20.85 19.39
CA ARG A 40 -24.00 -19.40 19.61
C ARG A 40 -22.61 -18.77 19.70
N ASP A 41 -21.70 -19.38 20.43
CA ASP A 41 -20.32 -18.87 20.57
C ASP A 41 -19.59 -18.88 19.21
N ILE A 42 -19.75 -19.94 18.43
CA ILE A 42 -19.18 -20.05 17.07
C ILE A 42 -19.74 -18.96 16.15
N LEU A 43 -21.05 -18.73 16.16
CA LEU A 43 -21.66 -17.68 15.34
C LEU A 43 -21.13 -16.29 15.72
N GLN A 44 -20.99 -16.00 17.01
CA GLN A 44 -20.39 -14.75 17.48
C GLN A 44 -18.93 -14.59 17.01
N HIS A 45 -18.15 -15.68 17.00
CA HIS A 45 -16.80 -15.64 16.45
C HIS A 45 -16.78 -15.37 14.95
N PHE A 46 -17.71 -15.95 14.19
CA PHE A 46 -17.84 -15.64 12.77
C PHE A 46 -18.20 -14.17 12.53
N ASP A 47 -19.13 -13.59 13.30
CA ASP A 47 -19.47 -12.16 13.19
C ASP A 47 -18.23 -11.28 13.40
N GLN A 48 -17.40 -11.59 14.39
CA GLN A 48 -16.14 -10.89 14.65
C GLN A 48 -15.13 -11.05 13.49
N ILE A 49 -15.07 -12.22 12.87
CA ILE A 49 -14.22 -12.47 11.70
C ILE A 49 -14.71 -11.63 10.52
N TYR A 50 -16.02 -11.61 10.24
CA TYR A 50 -16.57 -10.80 9.16
C TYR A 50 -16.28 -9.32 9.31
N GLN A 51 -16.43 -8.77 10.52
CA GLN A 51 -16.08 -7.36 10.80
C GLN A 51 -14.60 -7.06 10.54
N LYS A 52 -13.70 -7.99 10.93
CA LYS A 52 -12.27 -7.83 10.64
C LYS A 52 -11.96 -7.89 9.15
N LEU A 53 -12.65 -8.77 8.41
CA LEU A 53 -12.48 -8.89 6.96
C LEU A 53 -12.96 -7.63 6.23
N GLU A 54 -14.11 -7.07 6.61
CA GLU A 54 -14.63 -5.82 6.05
C GLU A 54 -13.66 -4.64 6.28
N ARG A 55 -13.09 -4.56 7.49
CA ARG A 55 -12.05 -3.58 7.80
C ARG A 55 -10.81 -3.79 6.93
N LEU A 56 -10.35 -5.03 6.80
CA LEU A 56 -9.17 -5.36 6.00
C LEU A 56 -9.39 -5.02 4.51
N GLU A 57 -10.58 -5.26 3.98
CA GLU A 57 -10.96 -4.89 2.62
C GLU A 57 -10.91 -3.37 2.44
N THR A 58 -11.43 -2.60 3.40
CA THR A 58 -11.38 -1.12 3.38
C THR A 58 -9.95 -0.60 3.41
N GLU A 59 -9.10 -1.16 4.28
CA GLU A 59 -7.67 -0.82 4.36
C GLU A 59 -6.95 -1.17 3.05
N TYR A 60 -7.24 -2.33 2.46
CA TYR A 60 -6.70 -2.74 1.16
C TYR A 60 -7.04 -1.76 0.04
N TYR A 61 -8.30 -1.34 -0.09
CA TYR A 61 -8.68 -0.35 -1.10
C TYR A 61 -7.99 1.00 -0.88
N SER A 62 -7.84 1.42 0.38
CA SER A 62 -7.14 2.66 0.72
C SER A 62 -5.66 2.61 0.32
N ILE A 63 -4.98 1.48 0.57
CA ILE A 63 -3.60 1.26 0.16
C ILE A 63 -3.48 1.29 -1.37
N LYS A 64 -4.38 0.60 -2.08
CA LYS A 64 -4.40 0.57 -3.55
C LYS A 64 -4.52 1.97 -4.15
N VAL A 65 -5.46 2.77 -3.66
CA VAL A 65 -5.62 4.17 -4.11
C VAL A 65 -4.38 5.00 -3.78
N GLY A 66 -3.74 4.75 -2.64
CA GLY A 66 -2.45 5.38 -2.28
C GLY A 66 -1.34 5.03 -3.26
N MET A 67 -1.24 3.76 -3.68
CA MET A 67 -0.29 3.30 -4.69
C MET A 67 -0.53 3.94 -6.05
N ASP A 68 -1.77 3.97 -6.54
CA ASP A 68 -2.12 4.61 -7.81
C ASP A 68 -1.69 6.09 -7.85
N ARG A 69 -1.84 6.81 -6.72
CA ARG A 69 -1.39 8.21 -6.59
C ARG A 69 0.13 8.34 -6.60
N MET A 70 0.85 7.40 -5.98
CA MET A 70 2.30 7.39 -5.98
C MET A 70 2.86 7.12 -7.37
N GLU A 71 2.27 6.18 -8.12
CA GLU A 71 2.65 5.92 -9.52
C GLU A 71 2.49 7.17 -10.39
N GLN A 72 1.32 7.84 -10.32
CA GLN A 72 1.11 9.09 -11.05
C GLN A 72 2.06 10.21 -10.64
N PHE A 73 2.49 10.24 -9.38
CA PHE A 73 3.46 11.22 -8.91
C PHE A 73 4.87 10.92 -9.45
N LEU A 74 5.27 9.65 -9.50
CA LEU A 74 6.52 9.22 -10.10
C LEU A 74 6.55 9.56 -11.60
N ASP A 75 5.48 9.31 -12.33
CA ASP A 75 5.37 9.69 -13.75
C ASP A 75 5.62 11.19 -13.97
N ARG A 76 5.04 12.04 -13.12
CA ARG A 76 5.25 13.50 -13.19
C ARG A 76 6.68 13.90 -12.85
N LEU A 77 7.29 13.24 -11.86
CA LEU A 77 8.70 13.48 -11.52
C LEU A 77 9.63 13.08 -12.67
N GLU A 78 9.40 11.94 -13.30
CA GLU A 78 10.18 11.50 -14.45
C GLU A 78 10.05 12.48 -15.63
N GLN A 79 8.83 12.97 -15.91
CA GLN A 79 8.61 13.99 -16.93
C GLN A 79 9.36 15.28 -16.61
N GLY A 80 9.25 15.78 -15.37
CA GLY A 80 9.98 16.97 -14.93
C GLY A 80 11.50 16.80 -15.04
N GLN A 81 12.03 15.62 -14.69
CA GLN A 81 13.45 15.32 -14.81
C GLN A 81 13.90 15.36 -16.27
N ARG A 82 13.12 14.76 -17.20
CA ARG A 82 13.41 14.82 -18.64
C ARG A 82 13.44 16.25 -19.16
N GLU A 83 12.50 17.09 -18.73
CA GLU A 83 12.49 18.51 -19.12
C GLU A 83 13.72 19.26 -18.62
N VAL A 84 14.17 18.99 -17.39
CA VAL A 84 15.38 19.59 -16.83
C VAL A 84 16.61 19.17 -17.62
N VAL A 85 16.74 17.89 -17.98
CA VAL A 85 17.85 17.39 -18.81
C VAL A 85 17.89 18.13 -20.15
N VAL A 86 16.75 18.26 -20.83
CA VAL A 86 16.68 18.97 -22.12
C VAL A 86 17.04 20.45 -21.99
N LYS A 87 16.66 21.11 -20.89
CA LYS A 87 17.06 22.51 -20.63
C LYS A 87 18.56 22.62 -20.37
N LEU A 88 19.13 21.69 -19.60
CA LEU A 88 20.57 21.65 -19.34
C LEU A 88 21.38 21.46 -20.63
N ASP A 89 20.97 20.56 -21.52
CA ASP A 89 21.65 20.36 -22.81
C ASP A 89 21.68 21.64 -23.67
N LYS A 90 20.57 22.41 -23.64
CA LYS A 90 20.50 23.72 -24.32
C LYS A 90 21.43 24.74 -23.69
N GLU A 91 21.46 24.84 -22.36
CA GLU A 91 22.35 25.75 -21.64
C GLU A 91 23.83 25.41 -21.88
N ILE A 92 24.18 24.12 -21.92
CA ILE A 92 25.53 23.66 -22.27
C ILE A 92 25.90 24.14 -23.67
N SER A 93 25.00 23.94 -24.65
CA SER A 93 25.22 24.37 -26.03
C SER A 93 25.40 25.90 -26.16
N ILE A 94 24.59 26.68 -25.45
CA ILE A 94 24.70 28.15 -25.40
C ILE A 94 26.04 28.56 -24.80
N ARG A 95 26.43 27.94 -23.68
CA ARG A 95 27.70 28.20 -23.01
C ARG A 95 28.89 27.94 -23.94
N GLU A 96 28.89 26.84 -24.67
CA GLU A 96 29.96 26.53 -25.64
C GLU A 96 30.08 27.59 -26.76
N MET A 97 28.94 28.13 -27.23
CA MET A 97 28.95 29.22 -28.22
C MET A 97 29.52 30.51 -27.63
N LEU A 98 29.07 30.89 -26.43
CA LEU A 98 29.57 32.08 -25.74
C LEU A 98 31.08 31.98 -25.43
N GLU A 99 31.56 30.80 -25.02
CA GLU A 99 32.99 30.56 -24.79
C GLU A 99 33.83 30.77 -26.07
N LYS A 100 33.31 30.38 -27.24
CA LYS A 100 33.94 30.65 -28.53
C LYS A 100 33.93 32.14 -28.88
N GLU A 101 32.79 32.82 -28.72
CA GLU A 101 32.68 34.26 -28.99
C GLU A 101 33.58 35.08 -28.07
N ILE A 102 33.67 34.74 -26.79
CA ILE A 102 34.58 35.39 -25.84
C ILE A 102 36.04 35.21 -26.28
N LYS A 103 36.40 34.02 -26.77
CA LYS A 103 37.76 33.77 -27.28
C LYS A 103 38.07 34.63 -28.50
N ASP A 104 37.14 34.75 -29.45
CA ASP A 104 37.30 35.62 -30.63
C ASP A 104 37.43 37.09 -30.22
N LEU A 105 36.55 37.58 -29.34
CA LEU A 105 36.62 38.95 -28.83
C LEU A 105 37.95 39.24 -28.13
N LYS A 106 38.45 38.33 -27.29
CA LYS A 106 39.77 38.47 -26.65
C LYS A 106 40.89 38.63 -27.68
N GLN A 107 40.86 37.84 -28.76
CA GLN A 107 41.85 37.95 -29.84
C GLN A 107 41.75 39.30 -30.57
N ARG A 108 40.53 39.74 -30.90
CA ARG A 108 40.31 41.04 -31.57
C ARG A 108 40.75 42.22 -30.70
N VAL A 109 40.48 42.17 -29.40
CA VAL A 109 40.94 43.18 -28.43
C VAL A 109 42.47 43.22 -28.40
N SER A 110 43.15 42.08 -28.35
CA SER A 110 44.62 42.01 -28.39
C SER A 110 45.19 42.70 -29.64
N VAL A 111 44.62 42.43 -30.81
CA VAL A 111 45.05 43.04 -32.08
C VAL A 111 44.81 44.56 -32.08
N LEU A 112 43.69 45.02 -31.52
CA LEU A 112 43.42 46.46 -31.42
C LEU A 112 44.38 47.14 -30.43
N GLN A 113 44.72 46.48 -29.32
CA GLN A 113 45.69 46.96 -28.35
C GLN A 113 47.05 47.20 -29.01
N GLU A 114 47.56 46.22 -29.77
CA GLU A 114 48.83 46.33 -30.51
C GLU A 114 48.82 47.48 -31.53
N ARG A 115 47.69 47.68 -32.22
CA ARG A 115 47.54 48.79 -33.18
C ARG A 115 47.51 50.16 -32.50
N ILE A 116 46.87 50.27 -31.34
CA ILE A 116 46.86 51.50 -30.53
C ILE A 116 48.30 51.80 -30.08
N ASP A 117 49.01 50.82 -29.55
CA ASP A 117 50.41 50.98 -29.11
C ASP A 117 51.33 51.47 -30.25
N ASP A 118 51.14 50.95 -31.48
CA ASP A 118 51.88 51.43 -32.67
C ASP A 118 51.55 52.89 -33.00
N LEU A 119 50.27 53.25 -33.02
CA LEU A 119 49.83 54.62 -33.30
C LEU A 119 50.33 55.61 -32.25
N GLU A 120 50.32 55.23 -30.97
CA GLU A 120 50.85 56.04 -29.88
C GLU A 120 52.36 56.27 -30.02
N LYS A 121 53.14 55.24 -30.41
CA LYS A 121 54.58 55.38 -30.69
C LYS A 121 54.82 56.34 -31.85
N ARG A 122 54.06 56.21 -32.94
CA ARG A 122 54.17 57.09 -34.10
C ARG A 122 53.84 58.54 -33.75
N LEU A 123 52.76 58.80 -33.00
CA LEU A 123 52.41 60.14 -32.55
C LEU A 123 53.52 60.79 -31.71
N LYS A 124 54.18 60.03 -30.83
CA LYS A 124 55.34 60.52 -30.06
C LYS A 124 56.54 60.89 -30.91
N THR A 125 56.70 60.31 -32.10
CA THR A 125 57.78 60.69 -33.03
C THR A 125 57.48 61.94 -33.86
N PHE A 126 56.22 62.40 -33.89
CA PHE A 126 55.80 63.61 -34.61
C PHE A 126 55.55 64.83 -33.70
N SER A 127 55.62 64.66 -32.38
CA SER A 127 55.57 65.74 -31.37
C SER A 127 56.96 66.11 -30.88
#